data_AF-A0AAN6YMC2-F1
#
_entry.id   AF-A0AAN6YMC2-F1
#
_cell.length_a   1.000
_cell.length_b   1.000
_cell.length_c   1.000
_cell.angle_alpha   90.00
_cell.angle_beta   90.00
_cell.angle_gamma   90.00
#
_symmetry.space_group_name_H-M   'P 1'
#
loop_
_entity.id
_entity.type
_entity.pdbx_description
1 polymer ?
#
loop_
_entity_poly.entity_id
_entity_poly.type
_entity_poly.pdbx_seq_one_letter_code
_entity_poly.pdbx_strand_id
1 'polypeptide(L)'
;MNERVMDSLGSCNYPDPLIPTSRELNQAKGTLMRLKRLAGPDRITDFATTAVFMDTQTSANELLSPIRAGFAVFEYLNRPHVVAQANMVYLQVRRQLEYIKEDLPGAAGIVAWWDLFIQDYFNVVGTRAQAWAREIIDVAAEPFFEARRAGRQLAIHDEVMEALQYFLNAIDTMTIPGLQIMSNLQP
;
A
#
# COMPACT_ATOMS: atom_id res chain seq x y z
N MET A 1 -16.53 -18.45 -6.79
CA MET A 1 -15.13 -18.93 -6.80
C MET A 1 -14.11 -17.88 -7.27
N ASN A 2 -14.50 -16.87 -8.07
CA ASN A 2 -13.59 -15.83 -8.60
C ASN A 2 -13.47 -14.58 -7.69
N GLU A 3 -14.51 -14.29 -6.90
CA GLU A 3 -14.65 -13.04 -6.13
C GLU A 3 -13.64 -12.90 -4.99
N ARG A 4 -13.36 -13.99 -4.26
CA ARG A 4 -12.42 -13.97 -3.13
C ARG A 4 -10.97 -13.82 -3.57
N VAL A 5 -10.59 -14.43 -4.69
CA VAL A 5 -9.26 -14.29 -5.31
C VAL A 5 -9.01 -12.85 -5.73
N MET A 6 -10.02 -12.25 -6.38
CA MET A 6 -9.99 -10.86 -6.82
C MET A 6 -9.83 -9.89 -5.64
N ASP A 7 -10.46 -10.15 -4.50
CA ASP A 7 -10.34 -9.31 -3.30
C ASP A 7 -8.95 -9.39 -2.65
N SER A 8 -8.34 -10.58 -2.59
CA SER A 8 -6.95 -10.75 -2.10
C SER A 8 -5.88 -10.12 -2.99
N LEU A 9 -6.19 -9.87 -4.27
CA LEU A 9 -5.27 -9.30 -5.27
C LEU A 9 -5.63 -7.85 -5.65
N GLY A 10 -6.38 -7.14 -4.80
CA GLY A 10 -6.62 -5.70 -4.96
C GLY A 10 -7.69 -5.32 -5.98
N SER A 11 -8.74 -6.13 -6.14
CA SER A 11 -9.91 -5.76 -6.93
C SER A 11 -10.60 -4.51 -6.36
N CYS A 12 -11.01 -3.62 -7.27
CA CYS A 12 -11.78 -2.40 -6.94
C CYS A 12 -13.30 -2.65 -6.98
N ASN A 13 -13.74 -3.84 -7.40
CA ASN A 13 -15.13 -4.12 -7.80
C ASN A 13 -15.86 -5.08 -6.84
N TYR A 14 -15.27 -5.42 -5.70
CA TYR A 14 -15.89 -6.32 -4.72
C TYR A 14 -15.77 -5.73 -3.30
N PRO A 15 -16.82 -5.05 -2.80
CA PRO A 15 -16.73 -4.25 -1.58
C PRO A 15 -17.17 -4.92 -0.25
N ASP A 16 -17.23 -6.26 -0.11
CA ASP A 16 -17.95 -6.88 1.04
C ASP A 16 -17.12 -7.84 1.93
N PRO A 17 -17.14 -7.75 3.28
CA PRO A 17 -17.45 -6.59 4.12
C PRO A 17 -16.14 -5.89 4.44
N LEU A 18 -15.66 -5.07 3.51
CA LEU A 18 -14.73 -4.03 3.90
C LEU A 18 -15.59 -3.12 4.79
N ILE A 19 -15.29 -3.11 6.10
CA ILE A 19 -15.70 -2.04 7.03
C ILE A 19 -15.68 -0.75 6.21
N PRO A 20 -16.72 0.12 6.23
CA PRO A 20 -16.86 1.29 5.35
C PRO A 20 -15.65 2.21 5.42
N THR A 21 -14.59 1.80 4.76
CA THR A 21 -13.33 2.49 4.58
C THR A 21 -13.59 3.38 3.40
N SER A 22 -13.32 4.66 3.58
CA SER A 22 -13.52 5.72 2.60
C SER A 22 -13.16 5.23 1.19
N ARG A 23 -13.98 5.58 0.21
CA ARG A 23 -13.77 5.26 -1.23
C ARG A 23 -12.32 5.47 -1.66
N GLU A 24 -11.67 6.48 -1.11
CA GLU A 24 -10.27 6.84 -1.31
C GLU A 24 -9.29 5.75 -0.86
N LEU A 25 -9.48 5.13 0.32
CA LEU A 25 -8.61 4.06 0.79
C LEU A 25 -8.71 2.82 -0.11
N ASN A 26 -9.91 2.49 -0.56
CA ASN A 26 -10.11 1.36 -1.48
C ASN A 26 -9.48 1.59 -2.85
N GLN A 27 -9.57 2.81 -3.38
CA GLN A 27 -8.89 3.18 -4.63
C GLN A 27 -7.38 3.15 -4.46
N ALA A 28 -6.86 3.64 -3.33
CA ALA A 28 -5.44 3.60 -3.04
C ALA A 28 -4.93 2.15 -2.92
N LYS A 29 -5.64 1.30 -2.18
CA LYS A 29 -5.36 -0.14 -2.06
C LYS A 29 -5.27 -0.80 -3.44
N GLY A 30 -6.30 -0.62 -4.27
CA GLY A 30 -6.34 -1.21 -5.61
C GLY A 30 -5.22 -0.73 -6.52
N THR A 31 -4.84 0.55 -6.42
CA THR A 31 -3.72 1.12 -7.19
C THR A 31 -2.39 0.48 -6.79
N LEU A 32 -2.09 0.40 -5.49
CA LEU A 32 -0.85 -0.18 -4.97
C LEU A 32 -0.74 -1.68 -5.26
N MET A 33 -1.84 -2.44 -5.13
CA MET A 33 -1.88 -3.86 -5.47
C MET A 33 -1.64 -4.10 -6.97
N ARG A 34 -2.03 -3.17 -7.85
CA ARG A 34 -1.68 -3.23 -9.28
C ARG A 34 -0.23 -2.82 -9.57
N LEU A 35 0.59 -2.66 -8.54
CA LEU A 35 1.99 -2.21 -8.62
C LEU A 35 2.13 -0.83 -9.29
N LYS A 36 1.10 0.02 -9.16
CA LYS A 36 1.08 1.39 -9.65
C LYS A 36 1.35 2.38 -8.52
N ARG A 37 1.88 3.54 -8.88
CA ARG A 37 2.10 4.67 -7.97
C ARG A 37 0.78 5.38 -7.66
N LEU A 38 0.57 5.80 -6.41
CA LEU A 38 -0.62 6.58 -6.02
C LEU A 38 -0.58 8.01 -6.54
N ALA A 39 0.60 8.61 -6.47
CA ALA A 39 0.92 9.91 -7.06
C ALA A 39 2.29 9.82 -7.72
N GLY A 40 2.43 10.53 -8.85
CA GLY A 40 3.73 10.72 -9.50
C GLY A 40 4.49 11.90 -8.89
N PRO A 41 5.81 11.98 -9.09
CA PRO A 41 6.64 13.07 -8.60
C PRO A 41 6.13 14.43 -9.08
N ASP A 42 5.81 14.59 -10.38
CA ASP A 42 5.33 15.86 -10.95
C ASP A 42 4.11 16.42 -10.20
N ARG A 43 3.13 15.56 -9.89
CA ARG A 43 1.92 15.96 -9.15
C ARG A 43 2.25 16.39 -7.72
N ILE A 44 3.24 15.76 -7.10
CA ILE A 44 3.66 16.11 -5.74
C ILE A 44 4.47 17.41 -5.75
N THR A 45 5.32 17.61 -6.75
CA THR A 45 6.01 18.88 -6.97
C THR A 45 5.01 20.02 -7.13
N ASP A 46 3.93 19.81 -7.89
CA ASP A 46 2.86 20.80 -8.05
C ASP A 46 2.20 21.12 -6.69
N PHE A 47 1.80 20.10 -5.93
CA PHE A 47 1.21 20.31 -4.60
C PHE A 47 2.16 20.98 -3.62
N ALA A 48 3.44 20.62 -3.62
CA ALA A 48 4.44 21.20 -2.74
C ALA A 48 4.74 22.66 -3.11
N THR A 49 4.81 22.97 -4.41
CA THR A 49 4.97 24.34 -4.90
C THR A 49 3.74 25.18 -4.57
N THR A 50 2.53 24.65 -4.74
CA THR A 50 1.28 25.30 -4.33
C THR A 50 1.24 25.52 -2.82
N ALA A 51 1.66 24.55 -2.00
CA ALA A 51 1.71 24.69 -0.55
C ALA A 51 2.67 25.79 -0.11
N VAL A 52 3.86 25.85 -0.69
CA VAL A 52 4.85 26.92 -0.45
C VAL A 52 4.35 28.29 -0.94
N PHE A 53 3.59 28.34 -2.03
CA PHE A 53 3.04 29.58 -2.57
C PHE A 53 1.89 30.12 -1.71
N MET A 54 0.93 29.25 -1.39
CA MET A 54 -0.29 29.62 -0.66
C MET A 54 -0.02 29.78 0.84
N ASP A 55 0.91 29.02 1.41
CA ASP A 55 1.26 29.02 2.84
C ASP A 55 0.02 28.84 3.74
N THR A 56 -0.85 27.90 3.36
CA THR A 56 -2.09 27.61 4.11
C THR A 56 -2.17 26.15 4.54
N GLN A 57 -2.91 25.92 5.63
CA GLN A 57 -3.22 24.58 6.12
C GLN A 57 -3.92 23.70 5.07
N THR A 58 -4.78 24.30 4.25
CA THR A 58 -5.51 23.58 3.19
C THR A 58 -4.53 23.02 2.17
N SER A 59 -3.60 23.83 1.68
CA SER A 59 -2.60 23.38 0.72
C SER A 59 -1.59 22.38 1.32
N ALA A 60 -1.24 22.53 2.60
CA ALA A 60 -0.44 21.54 3.32
C ALA A 60 -1.16 20.18 3.39
N ASN A 61 -2.47 20.18 3.69
CA ASN A 61 -3.27 18.98 3.72
C ASN A 61 -3.42 18.33 2.34
N GLU A 62 -3.56 19.12 1.27
CA GLU A 62 -3.61 18.62 -0.11
C GLU A 62 -2.32 17.90 -0.51
N LEU A 63 -1.16 18.47 -0.15
CA LEU A 63 0.15 17.84 -0.34
C LEU A 63 0.28 16.52 0.44
N LEU A 64 -0.08 16.53 1.74
CA LEU A 64 0.12 15.38 2.62
C LEU A 64 -0.91 14.27 2.42
N SER A 65 -2.08 14.57 1.87
CA SER A 65 -3.17 13.61 1.65
C SER A 65 -2.77 12.36 0.84
N PRO A 66 -2.16 12.46 -0.35
CA PRO A 66 -1.75 11.27 -1.11
C PRO A 66 -0.70 10.42 -0.37
N ILE A 67 0.19 11.05 0.40
CA ILE A 67 1.20 10.35 1.21
C ILE A 67 0.49 9.58 2.33
N ARG A 68 -0.37 10.27 3.11
CA ARG A 68 -1.20 9.68 4.17
C ARG A 68 -2.02 8.49 3.65
N ALA A 69 -2.64 8.62 2.48
CA ALA A 69 -3.41 7.54 1.87
C ALA A 69 -2.55 6.30 1.58
N GLY A 70 -1.31 6.48 1.13
CA GLY A 70 -0.36 5.39 0.92
C GLY A 70 -0.08 4.61 2.20
N PHE A 71 0.25 5.30 3.29
CA PHE A 71 0.49 4.67 4.59
C PHE A 71 -0.76 4.00 5.17
N ALA A 72 -1.92 4.66 5.06
CA ALA A 72 -3.18 4.15 5.56
C ALA A 72 -3.58 2.80 4.92
N VAL A 73 -3.18 2.55 3.66
CA VAL A 73 -3.41 1.24 3.03
C VAL A 73 -2.67 0.14 3.78
N PHE A 74 -1.41 0.34 4.13
CA PHE A 74 -0.64 -0.68 4.86
C PHE A 74 -1.10 -0.83 6.30
N GLU A 75 -1.43 0.27 6.98
CA GLU A 75 -2.05 0.21 8.30
C GLU A 75 -3.34 -0.64 8.26
N TYR A 76 -4.19 -0.40 7.26
CA TYR A 76 -5.42 -1.14 7.06
C TYR A 76 -5.18 -2.63 6.80
N LEU A 77 -4.27 -2.96 5.89
CA LEU A 77 -3.92 -4.36 5.55
C LEU A 77 -3.36 -5.13 6.74
N ASN A 78 -2.72 -4.44 7.69
CA ASN A 78 -2.19 -5.05 8.91
C ASN A 78 -3.21 -5.16 10.06
N ARG A 79 -4.46 -4.72 9.88
CA ARG A 79 -5.48 -4.86 10.93
C ARG A 79 -5.82 -6.35 11.14
N PRO A 80 -5.92 -6.84 12.39
CA PRO A 80 -6.07 -8.27 12.66
C PRO A 80 -7.22 -8.96 11.90
N HIS A 81 -8.35 -8.29 11.75
CA HIS A 81 -9.49 -8.84 10.99
C HIS A 81 -9.23 -8.92 9.48
N VAL A 82 -8.49 -7.97 8.90
CA VAL A 82 -8.11 -7.99 7.47
C VAL A 82 -7.11 -9.11 7.22
N VAL A 83 -6.13 -9.28 8.12
CA VAL A 83 -5.16 -10.39 8.06
C VAL A 83 -5.87 -11.75 8.14
N ALA A 84 -6.83 -11.89 9.07
CA ALA A 84 -7.62 -13.11 9.17
C ALA A 84 -8.42 -13.41 7.88
N GLN A 85 -9.03 -12.38 7.28
CA GLN A 85 -9.73 -12.52 6.00
C GLN A 85 -8.79 -12.92 4.87
N ALA A 86 -7.64 -12.27 4.75
CA ALA A 86 -6.63 -12.60 3.74
C ALA A 86 -6.13 -14.04 3.89
N ASN A 87 -5.87 -14.50 5.11
CA ASN A 87 -5.51 -15.89 5.40
C ASN A 87 -6.62 -16.88 4.99
N MET A 88 -7.88 -16.57 5.27
CA MET A 88 -9.00 -17.42 4.86
C MET A 88 -9.09 -17.55 3.34
N VAL A 89 -8.92 -16.44 2.61
CA VAL A 89 -8.92 -16.48 1.14
C VAL A 89 -7.76 -17.32 0.62
N TYR A 90 -6.55 -17.09 1.14
CA TYR A 90 -5.36 -17.85 0.79
C TYR A 90 -5.57 -19.36 0.97
N LEU A 91 -6.06 -19.80 2.14
CA LEU A 91 -6.32 -21.21 2.43
C LEU A 91 -7.40 -21.81 1.52
N GLN A 92 -8.42 -21.04 1.16
CA GLN A 92 -9.47 -21.49 0.24
C GLN A 92 -8.93 -21.69 -1.18
N VAL A 93 -8.12 -20.77 -1.69
CA VAL A 93 -7.47 -20.92 -3.01
C VAL A 93 -6.53 -22.11 -2.99
N ARG A 94 -5.70 -22.21 -1.95
CA ARG A 94 -4.78 -23.32 -1.77
C ARG A 94 -5.50 -24.66 -1.80
N ARG A 95 -6.63 -24.79 -1.09
CA ARG A 95 -7.48 -26.01 -1.12
C ARG A 95 -8.05 -26.32 -2.50
N GLN A 96 -8.49 -25.32 -3.26
CA GLN A 96 -8.96 -25.54 -4.63
C GLN A 96 -7.83 -26.03 -5.54
N LEU A 97 -6.62 -25.52 -5.35
CA LEU A 97 -5.43 -25.99 -6.05
C LEU A 97 -5.03 -27.42 -5.64
N GLU A 98 -5.28 -27.82 -4.40
CA GLU A 98 -5.12 -29.22 -3.96
C GLU A 98 -6.08 -30.15 -4.70
N TYR A 99 -7.36 -29.81 -4.83
CA TYR A 99 -8.31 -30.61 -5.63
C TYR A 99 -7.88 -30.72 -7.09
N ILE A 100 -7.42 -29.62 -7.70
CA ILE A 100 -6.88 -29.64 -9.08
C ILE A 100 -5.67 -30.57 -9.20
N LYS A 101 -4.78 -30.57 -8.19
CA LYS A 101 -3.60 -31.43 -8.16
C LYS A 101 -3.98 -32.92 -8.13
N GLU A 102 -5.05 -33.28 -7.42
CA GLU A 102 -5.53 -34.66 -7.34
C GLU A 102 -6.15 -35.15 -8.66
N ASP A 103 -6.89 -34.26 -9.35
CA ASP A 103 -7.64 -34.61 -10.56
C ASP A 103 -6.82 -34.49 -11.86
N LEU A 104 -5.72 -33.73 -11.87
CA LEU A 104 -4.94 -33.46 -13.08
C LEU A 104 -3.50 -34.02 -13.01
N PRO A 105 -3.19 -35.08 -13.76
CA PRO A 105 -1.82 -35.58 -13.91
C PRO A 105 -0.89 -34.47 -14.43
N GLY A 106 0.18 -34.18 -13.67
CA GLY A 106 1.16 -33.14 -14.01
C GLY A 106 1.04 -31.83 -13.20
N ALA A 107 0.00 -31.65 -12.39
CA ALA A 107 -0.20 -30.45 -11.56
C ALA A 107 0.49 -30.51 -10.17
N ALA A 108 1.45 -31.41 -9.98
CA ALA A 108 2.05 -31.70 -8.66
C ALA A 108 2.66 -30.48 -7.94
N GLY A 109 3.06 -29.45 -8.69
CA GLY A 109 3.69 -28.23 -8.17
C GLY A 109 2.77 -27.02 -7.98
N ILE A 110 1.49 -27.09 -8.36
CA ILE A 110 0.63 -25.89 -8.44
C ILE A 110 0.37 -25.22 -7.07
N VAL A 111 0.24 -26.04 -6.01
CA VAL A 111 0.07 -25.57 -4.63
C VAL A 111 1.35 -24.87 -4.14
N ALA A 112 2.51 -25.48 -4.38
CA ALA A 112 3.80 -24.90 -3.99
C ALA A 112 4.09 -23.60 -4.75
N TRP A 113 3.73 -23.55 -6.04
CA TRP A 113 3.85 -22.34 -6.84
C TRP A 113 2.96 -21.21 -6.30
N TRP A 114 1.72 -21.51 -5.88
CA TRP A 114 0.83 -20.53 -5.27
C TRP A 114 1.38 -19.97 -3.95
N ASP A 115 1.90 -20.85 -3.09
CA ASP A 115 2.47 -20.48 -1.80
C ASP A 115 3.68 -19.53 -1.97
N LEU A 116 4.54 -19.79 -2.95
CA LEU A 116 5.66 -18.90 -3.30
C LEU A 116 5.18 -17.59 -3.95
N PHE A 117 4.30 -17.69 -4.95
CA PHE A 117 3.82 -16.54 -5.71
C PHE A 117 3.20 -15.48 -4.81
N ILE A 118 2.31 -15.86 -3.88
CA ILE A 118 1.59 -14.88 -3.07
C ILE A 118 2.52 -14.13 -2.12
N GLN A 119 3.51 -14.82 -1.55
CA GLN A 119 4.51 -14.20 -0.69
C GLN A 119 5.41 -13.24 -1.48
N ASP A 120 5.92 -13.67 -2.62
CA ASP A 120 6.75 -12.84 -3.49
C ASP A 120 5.98 -11.62 -3.97
N TYR A 121 4.72 -11.79 -4.37
CA TYR A 121 3.87 -10.70 -4.80
C TYR A 121 3.67 -9.65 -3.69
N PHE A 122 3.33 -10.07 -2.46
CA PHE A 122 3.18 -9.16 -1.33
C PHE A 122 4.48 -8.42 -0.97
N ASN A 123 5.61 -9.12 -1.03
CA ASN A 123 6.93 -8.51 -0.84
C ASN A 123 7.22 -7.45 -1.92
N VAL A 124 6.88 -7.73 -3.18
CA VAL A 124 7.04 -6.78 -4.29
C VAL A 124 6.14 -5.56 -4.12
N VAL A 125 4.88 -5.73 -3.69
CA VAL A 125 3.97 -4.60 -3.39
C VAL A 125 4.57 -3.71 -2.31
N GLY A 126 5.01 -4.29 -1.18
CA GLY A 126 5.63 -3.54 -0.08
C GLY A 126 6.90 -2.81 -0.51
N THR A 127 7.83 -3.51 -1.17
CA THR A 127 9.09 -2.93 -1.66
C THR A 127 8.85 -1.77 -2.62
N ARG A 128 7.90 -1.91 -3.56
CA ARG A 128 7.56 -0.83 -4.49
C ARG A 128 6.90 0.35 -3.80
N ALA A 129 6.05 0.11 -2.81
CA ALA A 129 5.41 1.18 -2.05
C ALA A 129 6.43 1.93 -1.19
N GLN A 130 7.39 1.25 -0.58
CA GLN A 130 8.49 1.86 0.17
C GLN A 130 9.37 2.74 -0.73
N ALA A 131 9.75 2.24 -1.90
CA ALA A 131 10.51 2.99 -2.89
C ALA A 131 9.75 4.23 -3.37
N TRP A 132 8.46 4.07 -3.67
CA TRP A 132 7.56 5.17 -4.01
C TRP A 132 7.46 6.21 -2.90
N ALA A 133 7.25 5.80 -1.64
CA ALA A 133 7.10 6.70 -0.52
C ALA A 133 8.37 7.54 -0.31
N ARG A 134 9.55 6.91 -0.39
CA ARG A 134 10.83 7.62 -0.27
C ARG A 134 10.99 8.69 -1.34
N GLU A 135 10.80 8.33 -2.61
CA GLU A 135 10.88 9.26 -3.75
C GLU A 135 9.92 10.45 -3.58
N ILE A 136 8.68 10.18 -3.18
CA ILE A 136 7.65 11.22 -3.06
C ILE A 136 7.86 12.12 -1.85
N ILE A 137 8.35 11.60 -0.73
CA ILE A 137 8.68 12.40 0.45
C ILE A 137 9.85 13.33 0.15
N ASP A 138 10.88 12.83 -0.54
CA ASP A 138 12.03 13.64 -0.95
C ASP A 138 11.59 14.79 -1.88
N VAL A 139 10.76 14.49 -2.88
CA VAL A 139 10.19 15.48 -3.80
C VAL A 139 9.28 16.49 -3.08
N ALA A 140 8.48 16.05 -2.11
CA ALA A 140 7.61 16.93 -1.35
C ALA A 140 8.38 17.94 -0.48
N ALA A 141 9.55 17.55 0.04
CA ALA A 141 10.38 18.39 0.89
C ALA A 141 11.16 19.47 0.12
N GLU A 142 11.54 19.20 -1.13
CA GLU A 142 12.44 20.06 -1.91
C GLU A 142 11.96 21.53 -2.01
N PRO A 143 10.69 21.85 -2.33
CA PRO A 143 10.22 23.24 -2.40
C PRO A 143 10.30 23.99 -1.06
N PHE A 144 10.17 23.29 0.07
CA PHE A 144 10.27 23.88 1.40
C PHE A 144 11.73 24.24 1.74
N PHE A 145 12.68 23.37 1.37
CA PHE A 145 14.11 23.67 1.52
C PHE A 145 14.53 24.87 0.67
N GLU A 146 14.07 24.94 -0.58
CA GLU A 146 14.36 26.07 -1.47
C GLU A 146 13.75 27.38 -0.96
N ALA A 147 12.50 27.35 -0.47
CA ALA A 147 11.88 28.53 0.16
C ALA A 147 12.68 29.01 1.38
N ARG A 148 13.15 28.09 2.23
CA ARG A 148 13.94 28.42 3.41
C ARG A 148 15.32 28.99 3.04
N ARG A 149 15.99 28.42 2.03
CA ARG A 149 17.27 28.94 1.50
C ARG A 149 17.13 30.35 0.92
N ALA A 150 15.98 30.64 0.29
CA ALA A 150 15.63 31.97 -0.19
C ALA A 150 15.22 32.94 0.94
N GLY A 151 15.28 32.53 2.20
CA GLY A 151 14.95 33.36 3.36
C GLY A 151 13.46 33.52 3.63
N ARG A 152 12.59 32.75 2.96
CA ARG A 152 11.15 32.77 3.23
C ARG A 152 10.86 32.05 4.54
N GLN A 153 9.99 32.65 5.35
CA GLN A 153 9.43 32.03 6.56
C GLN A 153 7.99 31.66 6.24
N LEU A 154 7.72 30.36 6.10
CA LEU A 154 6.37 29.85 5.82
C LEU A 154 5.75 29.43 7.15
N ALA A 155 4.48 29.80 7.37
CA ALA A 155 3.74 29.40 8.56
C ALA A 155 3.58 27.88 8.67
N ILE A 156 3.42 27.18 7.53
CA ILE A 156 3.23 25.72 7.50
C ILE A 156 4.52 24.90 7.47
N HIS A 157 5.71 25.55 7.46
CA HIS A 157 6.98 24.86 7.21
C HIS A 157 7.23 23.71 8.18
N ASP A 158 7.22 24.01 9.49
CA ASP A 158 7.62 23.05 10.51
C ASP A 158 6.64 21.88 10.56
N GLU A 159 5.34 22.15 10.46
CA GLU A 159 4.32 21.10 10.42
C GLU A 159 4.51 20.14 9.23
N VAL A 160 4.72 20.68 8.03
CA VAL A 160 4.91 19.85 6.82
C VAL A 160 6.18 19.02 6.94
N MET A 161 7.29 19.63 7.35
CA MET A 161 8.57 18.93 7.48
C MET A 161 8.55 17.86 8.58
N GLU A 162 7.89 18.12 9.71
CA GLU A 162 7.67 17.12 10.75
C GLU A 162 6.80 15.96 10.26
N ALA A 163 5.73 16.23 9.51
CA ALA A 163 4.89 15.20 8.93
C ALA A 163 5.64 14.33 7.91
N LEU A 164 6.43 14.95 7.03
CA LEU A 164 7.27 14.25 6.06
C LEU A 164 8.34 13.39 6.76
N GLN A 165 8.96 13.90 7.83
CA GLN A 165 9.91 13.14 8.63
C GLN A 165 9.25 11.95 9.35
N TYR A 166 8.04 12.13 9.87
CA TYR A 166 7.26 11.02 10.45
C TYR A 166 7.03 9.92 9.40
N PHE A 167 6.61 10.28 8.19
CA PHE A 167 6.41 9.29 7.13
C PHE A 167 7.70 8.62 6.69
N LEU A 168 8.80 9.37 6.59
CA LEU A 168 10.11 8.81 6.23
C LEU A 168 10.54 7.71 7.22
N ASN A 169 10.32 7.94 8.51
CA ASN A 169 10.60 6.97 9.57
C ASN A 169 9.63 5.77 9.57
N ALA A 170 8.43 5.93 9.02
CA ALA A 170 7.43 4.89 8.94
C ALA A 170 7.52 4.06 7.64
N ILE A 171 8.38 4.41 6.67
CA ILE A 171 8.44 3.72 5.37
C ILE A 171 8.56 2.20 5.55
N ASP A 172 9.43 1.76 6.45
CA ASP A 172 9.68 0.33 6.65
C ASP A 172 8.48 -0.43 7.22
N THR A 173 7.45 0.26 7.72
CA THR A 173 6.18 -0.35 8.15
C THR A 173 5.20 -0.56 6.99
N MET A 174 5.51 -0.12 5.77
CA MET A 174 4.70 -0.33 4.56
C MET A 174 4.86 -1.75 4.03
N THR A 175 4.55 -2.74 4.87
CA THR A 175 4.64 -4.17 4.57
C THR A 175 3.28 -4.82 4.62
N ILE A 176 3.02 -5.78 3.73
CA ILE A 176 1.83 -6.64 3.84
C ILE A 176 2.19 -7.80 4.76
N PRO A 177 1.34 -8.16 5.74
CA PRO A 177 1.66 -9.23 6.68
C PRO A 177 1.79 -10.56 5.96
N GLY A 178 2.76 -11.37 6.41
CA GLY A 178 2.93 -12.73 5.93
C GLY A 178 1.66 -13.55 6.18
N LEU A 179 1.23 -14.29 5.15
CA LEU A 179 0.13 -15.24 5.28
C LEU A 179 0.61 -16.48 6.03
N GLN A 180 -0.26 -17.05 6.86
CA GLN A 180 0.05 -18.31 7.54
C GLN A 180 0.11 -19.44 6.51
N ILE A 181 1.32 -19.73 6.03
CA ILE A 181 1.63 -21.03 5.45
C ILE A 181 1.53 -22.00 6.61
N MET A 182 0.57 -22.92 6.59
CA MET A 182 0.58 -24.04 7.53
C MET A 182 1.80 -24.93 7.25
N SER A 183 2.95 -24.56 7.80
CA SER A 183 4.02 -25.49 8.07
C SER A 183 3.51 -26.41 9.18
N ASN A 184 3.11 -27.62 8.78
CA ASN A 184 2.77 -28.82 9.57
C ASN A 184 1.35 -29.33 9.35
N LEU A 185 1.15 -29.95 8.19
CA LEU A 185 0.49 -31.26 8.14
C LEU A 185 1.53 -32.25 7.61
N GLN A 186 2.44 -32.67 8.50
CA GLN A 186 3.14 -33.93 8.32
C GLN A 186 2.21 -35.08 8.77
N PRO A 187 2.38 -36.28 8.18
CA PRO A 187 1.30 -37.20 7.80
C PRO A 187 0.47 -37.78 8.95
#